data_AF-A0A4V2NLR1-F1
#
_entry.id   AF-A0A4V2NLR1-F1
#
_cell.length_a   1.000
_cell.length_b   1.000
_cell.length_c   1.000
_cell.angle_alpha   90.00
_cell.angle_beta   90.00
_cell.angle_gamma   90.00
#
_symmetry.space_group_name_H-M   'P 1'
#
loop_
_entity.id
_entity.type
_entity.pdbx_description
1 polymer ?
#
loop_
_entity_poly.entity_id
_entity_poly.type
_entity_poly.pdbx_seq_one_letter_code
_entity_poly.pdbx_strand_id
1 'polypeptide(L)'
;MKFTETAPTLPRPDGPPPWLGKLAQDATLEGAVLKRPVQGKDNILALISHARTLYEFQDYTYFGKVGDQFFLESYRSRVNGVLLECSIIVHMNDSGEADSLLIHHYPLAGVHEFSRLMWEKFGDRFGDLYLTAAQSEGLSKASGT
;
A
#
# COMPACT_ATOMS: atom_id res chain seq x y z
N MET A 1 -5.51 -20.23 12.62
CA MET A 1 -6.44 -19.18 12.18
C MET A 1 -5.61 -18.04 11.63
N LYS A 2 -5.84 -17.61 10.39
CA LYS A 2 -5.13 -16.47 9.79
C LYS A 2 -6.07 -15.28 9.67
N PHE A 3 -5.55 -14.06 9.82
CA PHE A 3 -6.30 -12.83 9.61
C PHE A 3 -6.99 -12.81 8.23
N THR A 4 -6.29 -13.28 7.19
CA THR A 4 -6.76 -13.42 5.80
C THR A 4 -7.97 -14.34 5.63
N GLU A 5 -8.29 -15.14 6.64
CA GLU A 5 -9.37 -16.14 6.62
C GLU A 5 -10.51 -15.73 7.56
N THR A 6 -10.20 -15.03 8.65
CA THR A 6 -11.17 -14.79 9.73
C THR A 6 -11.64 -13.35 9.85
N ALA A 7 -10.91 -12.36 9.31
CA ALA A 7 -11.33 -10.97 9.37
C ALA A 7 -12.55 -10.75 8.47
N PRO A 8 -13.65 -10.16 8.98
CA PRO A 8 -14.83 -9.88 8.18
C PRO A 8 -14.56 -8.76 7.18
N THR A 9 -15.27 -8.79 6.06
CA THR A 9 -15.29 -7.69 5.10
C THR A 9 -16.39 -6.70 5.43
N LEU A 10 -16.13 -5.42 5.20
CA LEU A 10 -17.05 -4.31 5.30
C LEU A 10 -17.71 -4.04 3.93
N PRO A 11 -18.87 -3.37 3.91
CA PRO A 11 -19.39 -2.78 2.68
C PRO A 11 -18.34 -1.87 2.04
N ARG A 12 -18.31 -1.85 0.71
CA ARG A 12 -17.42 -0.98 -0.04
C ARG A 12 -17.68 0.49 0.35
N PRO A 13 -16.65 1.27 0.71
CA PRO A 13 -16.81 2.69 1.01
C PRO A 13 -17.31 3.49 -0.20
N ASP A 14 -18.09 4.53 0.08
CA ASP A 14 -18.55 5.51 -0.92
C ASP A 14 -17.39 6.47 -1.27
N GLY A 15 -16.64 6.13 -2.32
CA GLY A 15 -15.59 6.98 -2.88
C GLY A 15 -14.18 6.72 -2.35
N PRO A 16 -13.19 7.58 -2.70
CA PRO A 16 -11.83 7.46 -2.21
C PRO A 16 -11.74 7.78 -0.71
N PRO A 17 -10.69 7.31 -0.02
CA PRO A 17 -10.50 7.63 1.38
C PRO A 17 -10.33 9.15 1.61
N PRO A 18 -10.97 9.73 2.65
CA PRO A 18 -10.98 11.17 2.87
C PRO A 18 -9.60 11.81 3.00
N TRP A 19 -8.62 11.08 3.55
CA TRP A 19 -7.25 11.58 3.71
C TRP A 19 -6.55 11.81 2.37
N LEU A 20 -6.93 11.10 1.31
CA LEU A 20 -6.27 11.22 0.00
C LEU A 20 -6.45 12.63 -0.59
N GLY A 21 -7.62 13.23 -0.37
CA GLY A 21 -7.89 14.63 -0.74
C GLY A 21 -7.23 15.67 0.17
N LYS A 22 -6.63 15.23 1.29
CA LYS A 22 -6.06 16.06 2.34
C LYS A 22 -4.55 15.87 2.51
N LEU A 23 -3.87 15.24 1.57
CA LEU A 23 -2.40 15.11 1.63
C LEU A 23 -1.73 16.49 1.73
N ALA A 24 -0.89 16.64 2.74
CA ALA A 24 0.02 17.77 2.92
C ALA A 24 1.01 17.83 1.76
N GLN A 25 1.49 19.03 1.42
CA GLN A 25 2.36 19.22 0.26
C GLN A 25 3.69 18.44 0.39
N ASP A 26 4.22 18.39 1.60
CA ASP A 26 5.45 17.72 2.01
C ASP A 26 5.19 16.37 2.71
N ALA A 27 4.04 15.75 2.44
CA ALA A 27 3.72 14.44 3.02
C ALA A 27 4.76 13.38 2.66
N THR A 28 4.89 12.38 3.54
CA THR A 28 5.76 11.20 3.35
C THR A 28 4.94 9.93 3.29
N LEU A 29 5.43 8.96 2.52
CA LEU A 29 4.88 7.60 2.47
C LEU A 29 6.00 6.59 2.62
N GLU A 30 5.89 5.79 3.67
CA GLU A 30 6.72 4.63 3.92
C GLU A 30 5.94 3.35 3.60
N GLY A 31 6.65 2.30 3.19
CA GLY A 31 6.00 1.01 3.01
C GLY A 31 6.95 -0.14 2.92
N ALA A 32 6.49 -1.31 3.37
CA ALA A 32 7.30 -2.53 3.44
C ALA A 32 7.87 -2.98 2.08
N VAL A 33 7.25 -2.54 0.98
CA VAL A 33 7.64 -2.85 -0.40
C VAL A 33 8.61 -1.83 -1.00
N LEU A 34 8.88 -0.73 -0.30
CA LEU A 34 9.69 0.40 -0.76
C LEU A 34 11.07 0.37 -0.12
N LYS A 35 12.12 0.58 -0.92
CA LYS A 35 13.50 0.70 -0.46
C LYS A 35 13.77 1.97 0.36
N ARG A 36 12.94 3.00 0.19
CA ARG A 36 13.02 4.31 0.85
C ARG A 36 11.66 5.01 0.84
N PRO A 37 11.44 6.01 1.70
CA PRO A 37 10.21 6.80 1.69
C PRO A 37 10.00 7.56 0.37
N VAL A 38 8.74 7.78 0.02
CA VAL A 38 8.32 8.69 -1.05
C VAL A 38 7.94 10.04 -0.45
N GLN A 39 8.50 11.10 -1.04
CA GLN A 39 8.33 12.46 -0.57
C GLN A 39 7.43 13.26 -1.51
N GLY A 40 6.50 14.00 -0.92
CA GLY A 40 5.68 15.00 -1.58
C GLY A 40 4.37 14.44 -2.15
N LYS A 41 3.32 15.26 -2.01
CA LYS A 41 1.95 14.96 -2.44
C LYS A 41 1.83 14.36 -3.83
N ASP A 42 2.46 14.98 -4.83
CA ASP A 42 2.31 14.59 -6.23
C ASP A 42 2.92 13.21 -6.52
N ASN A 43 4.02 12.87 -5.85
CA ASN A 43 4.64 11.55 -5.99
C ASN A 43 3.81 10.48 -5.29
N ILE A 44 3.29 10.79 -4.10
CA ILE A 44 2.42 9.88 -3.35
C ILE A 44 1.14 9.59 -4.15
N LEU A 45 0.48 10.62 -4.67
CA LEU A 45 -0.73 10.46 -5.49
C LEU A 45 -0.48 9.64 -6.76
N ALA A 46 0.62 9.91 -7.46
CA ALA A 46 1.00 9.15 -8.65
C ALA A 46 1.29 7.67 -8.32
N LEU A 47 2.05 7.41 -7.26
CA LEU A 47 2.36 6.04 -6.83
C LEU A 47 1.10 5.28 -6.42
N ILE A 48 0.22 5.87 -5.60
CA ILE A 48 -1.04 5.25 -5.19
C ILE A 48 -1.94 4.99 -6.41
N SER A 49 -2.01 5.93 -7.35
CA SER A 49 -2.78 5.76 -8.59
C SER A 49 -2.30 4.54 -9.37
N HIS A 50 -0.99 4.39 -9.56
CA HIS A 50 -0.38 3.23 -10.21
C HIS A 50 -0.62 1.93 -9.44
N ALA A 51 -0.34 1.91 -8.13
CA ALA A 51 -0.54 0.74 -7.28
C ALA A 51 -1.97 0.20 -7.37
N ARG A 52 -2.97 1.07 -7.36
CA ARG A 52 -4.39 0.68 -7.45
C ARG A 52 -4.77 0.03 -8.77
N THR A 53 -4.01 0.24 -9.85
CA THR A 53 -4.25 -0.45 -11.13
C THR A 53 -3.81 -1.92 -11.12
N LEU A 54 -3.00 -2.33 -10.13
CA LEU A 54 -2.53 -3.71 -10.00
C LEU A 54 -3.50 -4.59 -9.19
N TYR A 55 -4.34 -3.97 -8.36
CA TYR A 55 -5.31 -4.66 -7.52
C TYR A 55 -6.51 -5.13 -8.34
N GLU A 56 -6.81 -6.42 -8.26
CA GLU A 56 -8.02 -6.98 -8.91
C GLU A 56 -9.31 -6.52 -8.23
N PHE A 57 -9.26 -6.29 -6.91
CA PHE A 57 -10.37 -5.82 -6.08
C PHE A 57 -9.84 -5.18 -4.79
N GLN A 58 -10.71 -4.55 -4.00
CA GLN A 58 -10.39 -4.01 -2.69
C GLN A 58 -11.55 -4.30 -1.72
N ASP A 59 -11.47 -5.44 -1.03
CA ASP A 59 -12.46 -5.84 -0.03
C ASP A 59 -12.00 -5.38 1.35
N TYR A 60 -12.57 -4.27 1.83
CA TYR A 60 -12.15 -3.64 3.07
C TYR A 60 -12.46 -4.50 4.28
N THR A 61 -11.50 -4.65 5.19
CA THR A 61 -11.64 -5.26 6.52
C THR A 61 -11.64 -4.19 7.62
N TYR A 62 -11.14 -2.99 7.33
CA TYR A 62 -11.28 -1.79 8.16
C TYR A 62 -11.24 -0.53 7.29
N PHE A 63 -12.04 0.48 7.63
CA PHE A 63 -12.01 1.77 6.96
C PHE A 63 -12.57 2.84 7.89
N GLY A 64 -11.72 3.70 8.44
CA GLY A 64 -12.21 4.74 9.35
C GLY A 64 -11.13 5.45 10.15
N LYS A 65 -11.58 6.41 10.95
CA LYS A 65 -10.74 7.15 11.89
C LYS A 65 -10.43 6.32 13.13
N VAL A 66 -9.22 6.49 13.66
CA VAL A 66 -8.79 5.96 14.96
C VAL A 66 -8.32 7.13 15.81
N GLY A 67 -9.11 7.46 16.82
CA GLY A 67 -8.91 8.71 17.56
C GLY A 67 -9.00 9.94 16.65
N ASP A 68 -8.31 11.00 17.04
CA ASP A 68 -8.38 12.29 16.35
C ASP A 68 -7.31 12.46 15.26
N GLN A 69 -6.17 11.76 15.39
CA GLN A 69 -4.97 11.96 14.57
C GLN A 69 -4.72 10.85 13.55
N PHE A 70 -5.53 9.78 13.50
CA PHE A 70 -5.27 8.68 12.58
C PHE A 70 -6.48 8.31 11.71
N PHE A 71 -6.19 7.90 10.49
CA PHE A 71 -7.09 7.17 9.62
C PHE A 71 -6.46 5.84 9.25
N LEU A 72 -7.20 4.75 9.41
CA LEU A 72 -6.74 3.41 9.08
C LEU A 72 -7.58 2.83 7.94
N GLU A 73 -6.89 2.12 7.06
CA GLU A 73 -7.48 1.21 6.10
C GLU A 73 -6.88 -0.17 6.27
N SER A 74 -7.69 -1.18 6.03
CA SER A 74 -7.22 -2.55 5.83
C SER A 74 -8.12 -3.17 4.77
N TYR A 75 -7.55 -3.81 3.75
CA TYR A 75 -8.31 -4.46 2.69
C TYR A 75 -7.57 -5.64 2.07
N ARG A 76 -8.37 -6.59 1.59
CA ARG A 76 -7.93 -7.75 0.81
C ARG A 76 -8.00 -7.44 -0.68
N SER A 77 -7.07 -8.03 -1.41
CA SER A 77 -6.93 -7.94 -2.85
C SER A 77 -6.26 -9.20 -3.43
N ARG A 78 -6.06 -9.17 -4.74
CA ARG A 78 -5.12 -10.02 -5.46
C ARG A 78 -4.33 -9.19 -6.45
N VAL A 79 -3.10 -9.62 -6.69
CA VAL A 79 -2.23 -9.08 -7.73
C VAL A 79 -1.77 -10.24 -8.59
N ASN A 80 -2.16 -10.23 -9.87
CA ASN A 80 -1.83 -11.31 -10.81
C ASN A 80 -2.19 -12.71 -10.26
N GLY A 81 -3.39 -12.84 -9.67
CA GLY A 81 -3.89 -14.07 -9.05
C GLY A 81 -3.33 -14.38 -7.66
N VAL A 82 -2.30 -13.68 -7.19
CA VAL A 82 -1.67 -13.90 -5.88
C VAL A 82 -2.36 -13.08 -4.80
N LEU A 83 -2.71 -13.72 -3.68
CA LEU A 83 -3.33 -13.05 -2.53
C LEU A 83 -2.44 -11.93 -1.99
N LEU A 84 -3.05 -10.76 -1.77
CA LEU A 84 -2.42 -9.59 -1.17
C LEU A 84 -3.42 -8.90 -0.25
N GLU A 85 -3.02 -8.63 0.98
CA GLU A 85 -3.67 -7.72 1.91
C GLU A 85 -2.83 -6.46 2.02
N CYS A 86 -3.51 -5.35 2.27
CA CYS A 86 -2.90 -4.04 2.45
C CYS A 86 -3.48 -3.39 3.69
N SER A 87 -2.63 -2.90 4.57
CA SER A 87 -3.01 -2.05 5.70
C SER A 87 -2.33 -0.70 5.55
N ILE A 88 -3.09 0.37 5.76
CA ILE A 88 -2.62 1.76 5.65
C ILE A 88 -2.89 2.43 6.98
N ILE A 89 -1.88 3.07 7.53
CA ILE A 89 -1.99 3.97 8.67
C ILE A 89 -1.64 5.36 8.17
N VAL A 90 -2.55 6.31 8.37
CA VAL A 90 -2.37 7.70 7.98
C VAL A 90 -2.41 8.56 9.23
N HIS A 91 -1.35 9.34 9.45
CA HIS A 91 -1.33 10.40 10.45
C HIS A 91 -1.92 11.67 9.85
N MET A 92 -2.73 12.36 10.65
CA MET A 92 -3.34 13.64 10.34
C MET A 92 -2.71 14.70 11.26
N ASN A 93 -2.05 15.70 10.68
CA ASN A 93 -1.44 16.79 11.43
C ASN A 93 -2.48 17.75 12.04
N ASP A 94 -2.02 18.72 12.83
CA ASP A 94 -2.88 19.70 13.51
C ASP A 94 -3.66 20.62 12.54
N SER A 95 -3.23 20.71 11.27
CA SER A 95 -3.95 21.41 10.19
C SER A 95 -5.04 20.54 9.55
N GLY A 96 -5.17 19.28 9.98
CA GLY A 96 -6.13 18.32 9.44
C GLY A 96 -5.70 17.72 8.10
N GLU A 97 -4.42 17.78 7.77
CA GLU A 97 -3.81 17.24 6.55
C GLU A 97 -3.11 15.91 6.83
N ALA A 98 -3.08 15.02 5.84
CA ALA A 98 -2.32 13.77 5.91
C ALA A 98 -0.84 14.03 5.57
N ASP A 99 0.04 13.97 6.57
CA ASP A 99 1.47 14.30 6.47
C ASP A 99 2.38 13.05 6.48
N SER A 100 1.93 11.94 7.05
CA SER A 100 2.70 10.70 7.12
C SER A 100 1.82 9.47 6.90
N LEU A 101 2.26 8.60 5.99
CA LEU A 101 1.58 7.36 5.62
C LEU A 101 2.52 6.18 5.82
N LEU A 102 1.99 5.11 6.42
CA LEU A 102 2.65 3.81 6.49
C LEU A 102 1.77 2.78 5.78
N ILE A 103 2.32 2.13 4.75
CA ILE A 103 1.64 1.08 3.98
C ILE A 103 2.32 -0.26 4.20
N HIS A 104 1.55 -1.24 4.65
CA HIS A 104 2.01 -2.60 4.86
C HIS A 104 1.23 -3.58 3.98
N HIS A 105 1.93 -4.21 3.05
CA HIS A 105 1.44 -5.30 2.23
C HIS A 105 1.85 -6.64 2.82
N TYR A 106 0.98 -7.65 2.73
CA TYR A 106 1.26 -9.04 3.17
C TYR A 106 0.30 -10.03 2.48
N PRO A 107 0.54 -11.35 2.45
CA PRO A 107 1.76 -12.05 2.86
C PRO A 107 2.91 -11.84 1.86
N LEU A 108 4.09 -12.32 2.24
CA LEU A 108 5.35 -12.11 1.51
C LEU A 108 5.28 -12.46 0.01
N ALA A 109 4.59 -13.54 -0.36
CA ALA A 109 4.42 -13.92 -1.77
C ALA A 109 3.73 -12.83 -2.60
N GLY A 110 2.63 -12.26 -2.09
CA GLY A 110 1.93 -11.15 -2.74
C GLY A 110 2.75 -9.86 -2.74
N VAL A 111 3.54 -9.62 -1.68
CA VAL A 111 4.47 -8.48 -1.59
C VAL A 111 5.52 -8.52 -2.70
N HIS A 112 6.15 -9.69 -2.91
CA HIS A 112 7.14 -9.86 -3.98
C HIS A 112 6.52 -9.65 -5.37
N GLU A 113 5.33 -10.19 -5.58
CA GLU A 113 4.63 -10.04 -6.85
C GLU A 113 4.22 -8.58 -7.11
N PHE A 114 3.70 -7.90 -6.09
CA PHE A 114 3.37 -6.48 -6.16
C PHE A 114 4.62 -5.63 -6.46
N SER A 115 5.73 -5.87 -5.75
CA SER A 115 6.99 -5.13 -5.95
C SER A 115 7.54 -5.32 -7.38
N ARG A 116 7.52 -6.56 -7.88
CA ARG A 116 7.94 -6.90 -9.25
C ARG A 116 7.08 -6.16 -10.28
N LEU A 117 5.75 -6.21 -10.15
CA LEU A 117 4.82 -5.55 -11.08
C LEU A 117 4.94 -4.02 -11.04
N MET A 118 5.15 -3.44 -9.87
CA MET A 118 5.39 -2.00 -9.75
C MET A 118 6.67 -1.59 -10.48
N TRP A 119 7.75 -2.36 -10.33
CA TRP A 119 9.00 -2.14 -11.06
C TRP A 119 8.83 -2.31 -12.57
N GLU A 120 8.17 -3.38 -13.02
CA GLU A 120 8.00 -3.67 -14.46
C GLU A 120 7.12 -2.65 -15.18
N LYS A 121 6.03 -2.21 -14.55
CA LYS A 121 5.04 -1.35 -15.20
C LYS A 121 5.31 0.14 -14.99
N PHE A 122 5.96 0.51 -13.90
CA PHE A 122 6.15 1.91 -13.48
C PHE A 122 7.60 2.25 -13.14
N GLY A 123 8.54 1.40 -13.58
CA GLY A 123 9.97 1.53 -13.31
C GLY A 123 10.60 2.83 -13.79
N ASP A 124 10.10 3.39 -14.90
CA ASP A 124 10.62 4.65 -15.47
C ASP A 124 10.57 5.82 -14.47
N ARG A 125 9.57 5.82 -13.58
CA ARG A 125 9.40 6.87 -12.56
C ARG A 125 9.77 6.41 -11.16
N PHE A 126 9.50 5.15 -10.83
CA PHE A 126 9.57 4.64 -9.45
C PHE A 126 10.46 3.40 -9.30
N GLY A 127 11.21 3.00 -10.32
CA GLY A 127 11.94 1.74 -10.34
C GLY A 127 13.01 1.63 -9.26
N ASP A 128 13.59 2.74 -8.81
CA ASP A 128 14.57 2.76 -7.73
C ASP A 128 13.95 2.48 -6.35
N LEU A 129 12.64 2.59 -6.21
CA LEU A 129 11.91 2.28 -4.98
C LEU A 129 11.64 0.78 -4.79
N TYR A 130 11.56 0.01 -5.88
CA TYR A 130 11.12 -1.39 -5.84
C TYR A 130 12.26 -2.36 -6.07
N LEU A 131 12.07 -3.63 -5.67
CA LEU A 131 13.01 -4.69 -6.00
C LEU A 131 13.00 -4.95 -7.51
N THR A 132 14.19 -5.08 -8.10
CA THR A 132 14.29 -5.63 -9.47
C THR A 132 13.85 -7.09 -9.45
N ALA A 133 13.50 -7.64 -10.63
CA ALA A 133 13.18 -9.06 -10.76
C ALA A 133 14.29 -9.97 -10.15
N ALA A 134 15.55 -9.69 -10.46
CA ALA A 134 16.69 -10.44 -9.93
C ALA A 134 16.81 -10.35 -8.39
N GLN A 135 16.54 -9.17 -7.80
CA GLN A 135 16.55 -9.00 -6.35
C GLN A 135 15.39 -9.76 -5.68
N SER A 136 14.20 -9.73 -6.29
CA SER A 136 13.02 -10.44 -5.78
C SER A 136 13.21 -11.96 -5.83
N GLU A 137 13.74 -12.48 -6.94
CA GLU A 137 14.08 -13.91 -7.08
C GLU A 137 15.16 -14.37 -6.10
N GLY A 138 16.19 -13.55 -5.89
CA GLY A 138 17.26 -13.85 -4.92
C GLY A 138 16.72 -13.98 -3.49
N LEU A 139 15.85 -13.06 -3.07
CA LEU A 139 15.20 -13.08 -1.76
C LEU A 139 14.24 -14.26 -1.60
N SER A 140 13.50 -14.60 -2.65
CA SER A 140 12.59 -15.76 -2.64
C SER A 140 13.34 -17.07 -2.46
N LYS A 141 14.50 -17.22 -3.13
CA LYS A 141 15.39 -18.38 -2.97
C LYS A 141 16.01 -18.46 -1.57
N ALA A 142 16.39 -17.32 -1.00
CA ALA A 142 17.00 -17.25 0.34
C ALA A 142 15.99 -17.51 1.46
N SER A 143 14.72 -17.17 1.24
CA SER A 143 13.65 -17.29 2.25
C SER A 143 12.94 -18.64 2.24
N GLY A 144 13.49 -19.65 1.55
CA GLY A 144 12.87 -20.94 1.29
C GLY A 144 12.19 -21.58 2.51
N THR A 145 10.88 -21.37 2.59
CA THR A 145 9.86 -22.31 3.10
C THR A 145 9.33 -23.13 1.93
#